data_AF-A0A259LLW3-F1
#
_entry.id   AF-A0A259LLW3-F1
#
_cell.length_a   1.000
_cell.length_b   1.000
_cell.length_c   1.000
_cell.angle_alpha   90.00
_cell.angle_beta   90.00
_cell.angle_gamma   90.00
#
_symmetry.space_group_name_H-M   'P 1'
#
loop_
_entity.id
_entity.type
_entity.pdbx_description
1 polymer ?
#
loop_
_entity_poly.entity_id
_entity_poly.type
_entity_poly.pdbx_seq_one_letter_code
_entity_poly.pdbx_strand_id
1 'polypeptide(L)' 'AGAATERIVLPLTILYAEKVLVLLAWCQLRQDWRSFRIDRIAAAERTGESFRPRRVSMLREYVGQMKARGRPV' A
#
# COMPACT_ATOMS: atom_id res chain seq x y z
N ALA A 1 -11.57 12.04 14.64
CA ALA A 1 -11.55 10.69 14.03
C ALA A 1 -11.57 10.85 12.51
N GLY A 2 -10.93 9.95 11.75
CA GLY A 2 -11.01 9.96 10.28
C GLY A 2 -12.23 9.18 9.79
N ALA A 3 -12.86 9.61 8.70
CA ALA A 3 -13.99 8.89 8.09
C ALA A 3 -13.50 7.60 7.42
N ALA A 4 -14.30 6.53 7.52
CA ALA A 4 -14.06 5.32 6.77
C ALA A 4 -14.16 5.60 5.26
N THR A 5 -13.30 4.95 4.48
CA THR A 5 -13.32 5.08 3.02
C THR A 5 -13.09 3.72 2.37
N GLU A 6 -13.81 3.46 1.30
CA GLU A 6 -13.58 2.31 0.42
C GLU A 6 -12.63 2.71 -0.73
N ARG A 7 -11.66 1.85 -1.05
CA ARG A 7 -10.64 2.14 -2.07
C ARG A 7 -10.16 0.87 -2.75
N ILE A 8 -10.01 0.94 -4.07
CA ILE A 8 -9.23 -0.04 -4.82
C ILE A 8 -7.74 0.32 -4.69
N VAL A 9 -6.94 -0.67 -4.32
CA VAL A 9 -5.49 -0.56 -4.20
C VAL A 9 -4.80 -1.70 -4.92
N LEU A 10 -3.58 -1.47 -5.41
CA LEU A 10 -2.71 -2.53 -5.93
C LEU A 10 -1.75 -2.96 -4.81
N PRO A 11 -1.98 -4.09 -4.13
CA PRO A 11 -1.21 -4.48 -2.95
C PRO A 11 0.19 -4.98 -3.34
N LEU A 12 1.25 -4.35 -2.84
CA LEU A 12 2.63 -4.67 -3.23
C LEU A 12 3.32 -5.61 -2.24
N THR A 13 3.35 -5.21 -0.98
CA THR A 13 3.96 -5.97 0.12
C THR A 13 3.35 -5.59 1.47
N ILE A 14 3.41 -6.51 2.42
CA ILE A 14 3.16 -6.25 3.84
C ILE A 14 4.51 -6.27 4.55
N LEU A 15 4.72 -5.32 5.45
CA LEU A 15 5.91 -5.25 6.29
C LEU A 15 5.53 -4.89 7.72
N TYR A 16 6.43 -5.19 8.65
CA TYR A 16 6.26 -4.84 10.05
C TYR A 16 7.05 -3.56 10.35
N ALA A 17 6.34 -2.47 10.63
CA ALA A 17 6.92 -1.16 10.96
C ALA A 17 6.20 -0.56 12.16
N GLU A 18 6.96 0.10 13.04
CA GLU A 18 6.41 0.80 14.22
C GLU A 18 5.44 -0.07 15.06
N LYS A 19 5.80 -1.36 15.21
CA LYS A 19 5.03 -2.36 15.95
C LYS A 19 3.67 -2.75 15.33
N VAL A 20 3.43 -2.41 14.07
CA VAL A 20 2.20 -2.76 13.34
C VAL A 20 2.51 -3.34 11.97
N LEU A 21 1.58 -4.15 11.44
CA LEU A 21 1.64 -4.57 10.04
C LEU A 21 1.13 -3.45 9.13
N VAL A 22 1.90 -3.17 8.10
CA VAL A 22 1.64 -2.10 7.13
C VAL A 22 1.64 -2.69 5.72
N LEU A 23 0.55 -2.47 4.99
CA LEU A 23 0.44 -2.74 3.57
C LEU A 23 0.94 -1.54 2.77
N LEU A 24 1.95 -1.75 1.94
CA LEU A 24 2.35 -0.81 0.90
C LEU A 24 1.57 -1.08 -0.38
N ALA A 25 0.93 -0.05 -0.92
CA ALA A 25 0.12 -0.18 -2.11
C ALA A 25 0.07 1.10 -2.95
N TRP A 26 -0.24 0.95 -4.25
CA TRP A 26 -0.72 2.06 -5.07
C TRP A 26 -2.21 2.26 -4.83
N CYS A 27 -2.62 3.46 -4.44
CA CYS A 27 -4.01 3.78 -4.19
C CYS A 27 -4.67 4.35 -5.45
N GLN A 28 -5.57 3.64 -6.11
CA GLN A 28 -6.19 4.12 -7.35
C GLN A 28 -7.04 5.39 -7.12
N LEU A 29 -7.72 5.51 -5.97
CA LEU A 29 -8.48 6.73 -5.66
C LEU A 29 -7.60 8.00 -5.61
N ARG A 30 -6.33 7.86 -5.20
CA ARG A 30 -5.42 9.00 -4.99
C ARG A 30 -4.32 9.09 -6.04
N GLN A 31 -4.19 8.07 -6.89
CA GLN A 31 -3.12 7.95 -7.89
C GLN A 31 -1.74 8.20 -7.28
N ASP A 32 -1.48 7.60 -6.11
CA ASP A 32 -0.23 7.78 -5.37
C ASP A 32 0.09 6.56 -4.48
N TRP A 33 1.35 6.48 -4.06
CA TRP A 33 1.85 5.47 -3.14
C TRP A 33 1.38 5.71 -1.71
N ARG A 34 0.78 4.70 -1.08
CA ARG A 34 0.28 4.81 0.29
C ARG A 34 0.59 3.58 1.14
N SER A 35 0.77 3.85 2.43
CA SER A 35 0.92 2.87 3.48
C SER A 35 -0.41 2.76 4.23
N PHE A 36 -0.93 1.55 4.38
CA PHE A 36 -2.17 1.26 5.09
C PHE A 36 -1.85 0.38 6.28
N ARG A 37 -2.23 0.80 7.49
CA ARG A 37 -2.10 -0.09 8.66
C ARG A 37 -3.17 -1.17 8.56
N ILE A 38 -2.76 -2.42 8.68
CA ILE A 38 -3.68 -3.56 8.55
C ILE A 38 -4.74 -3.54 9.66
N ASP A 39 -4.36 -3.10 10.87
CA ASP A 39 -5.26 -3.00 12.02
C ASP A 39 -6.38 -1.95 11.88
N ARG A 40 -6.35 -1.12 10.82
CA ARG A 40 -7.39 -0.13 10.49
C ARG A 40 -8.23 -0.51 9.27
N ILE A 41 -7.99 -1.68 8.66
CA ILE A 41 -8.76 -2.18 7.53
C ILE A 41 -9.95 -2.98 8.09
N ALA A 42 -11.16 -2.45 7.94
CA ALA A 42 -12.37 -3.11 8.44
C ALA A 42 -12.72 -4.38 7.64
N ALA A 43 -12.53 -4.34 6.32
CA ALA A 43 -12.74 -5.45 5.41
C ALA A 43 -11.86 -5.29 4.16
N ALA A 44 -11.54 -6.40 3.51
CA ALA A 44 -10.83 -6.39 2.23
C ALA A 44 -11.31 -7.55 1.36
N GLU A 45 -11.58 -7.26 0.10
CA GLU A 45 -12.04 -8.25 -0.89
C GLU A 45 -11.14 -8.20 -2.13
N ARG A 46 -11.00 -9.36 -2.79
CA ARG A 46 -10.24 -9.44 -4.04
C ARG A 46 -11.14 -9.00 -5.19
N THR A 47 -10.69 -8.02 -5.96
CA THR A 47 -11.42 -7.55 -7.15
C THR A 47 -11.40 -8.54 -8.32
N GLY A 48 -10.55 -9.57 -8.26
CA GLY A 48 -10.28 -10.48 -9.38
C GLY A 48 -9.27 -9.93 -10.40
N GLU A 49 -8.92 -8.65 -10.32
CA GLU A 49 -7.95 -8.02 -11.21
C GLU A 49 -6.51 -8.40 -10.85
N SER A 50 -5.67 -8.49 -11.89
CA SER A 50 -4.24 -8.70 -11.76
C SER A 50 -3.50 -7.51 -12.38
N PHE A 51 -2.47 -7.02 -11.68
CA PHE A 51 -1.59 -5.97 -12.16
C PHE A 51 -0.18 -6.52 -12.45
N ARG A 52 -0.09 -7.82 -12.73
CA ARG A 52 1.12 -8.43 -13.29
C ARG A 52 1.32 -7.97 -14.75
N PRO A 53 2.57 -7.79 -15.20
CA PRO A 53 3.83 -8.09 -14.50
C PRO A 53 4.38 -6.96 -13.61
N ARG A 54 3.64 -5.86 -13.44
CA ARG A 54 4.16 -4.60 -12.87
C ARG A 54 4.42 -4.62 -11.36
N ARG A 55 3.96 -5.63 -10.62
CA ARG A 55 4.12 -5.69 -9.15
C ARG A 55 5.54 -5.42 -8.67
N VAL A 56 6.53 -6.06 -9.29
CA VAL A 56 7.94 -5.97 -8.83
C VAL A 56 8.54 -4.59 -9.15
N SER A 57 8.27 -4.03 -10.33
CA SER A 57 8.77 -2.69 -10.69
C SER A 57 8.13 -1.62 -9.79
N MET A 58 6.81 -1.71 -9.57
CA MET A 58 6.08 -0.79 -8.70
C MET A 58 6.55 -0.83 -7.25
N LEU A 59 6.88 -2.02 -6.72
CA LEU A 59 7.47 -2.12 -5.39
C LEU A 59 8.83 -1.43 -5.31
N ARG A 60 9.69 -1.59 -6.34
CA ARG A 60 10.99 -0.91 -6.42
C ARG A 60 10.83 0.61 -6.47
N GLU A 61 9.87 1.11 -7.26
CA GLU A 61 9.55 2.53 -7.35
C GLU A 61 9.12 3.09 -5.98
N TYR A 62 8.20 2.41 -5.28
CA TYR A 62 7.73 2.87 -3.98
C TYR A 62 8.85 2.86 -2.93
N VAL A 63 9.62 1.78 -2.84
CA VAL A 63 10.77 1.71 -1.93
C VAL A 63 11.79 2.81 -2.23
N GLY A 64 12.06 3.09 -3.51
CA GLY A 64 12.92 4.22 -3.92
C GLY A 64 12.39 5.56 -3.42
N GLN A 65 11.07 5.79 -3.53
CA GLN A 65 10.45 7.02 -3.04
C GLN A 65 10.49 7.14 -1.51
N MET A 66 10.32 6.04 -0.77
CA MET A 66 10.42 6.03 0.69
C MET A 66 11.84 6.41 1.15
N LYS A 67 12.86 5.84 0.50
CA LYS A 67 14.27 6.17 0.73
C LYS A 67 14.54 7.66 0.46
N ALA A 68 14.03 8.19 -0.66
CA ALA A 68 14.19 9.61 -1.00
C ALA A 68 13.52 10.55 0.03
N ARG A 69 12.48 10.09 0.73
CA ARG A 69 11.78 10.84 1.79
C ARG A 69 12.37 10.62 3.18
N GLY A 70 13.49 9.89 3.30
CA GLY A 70 14.12 9.58 4.60
C GLY A 70 13.29 8.67 5.50
N ARG A 71 12.29 7.96 4.95
CA ARG A 71 11.46 7.03 5.73
C ARG A 71 12.11 5.64 5.79
N PRO A 72 12.14 4.99 6.96
CA PRO A 72 12.57 3.61 7.05
C PRO A 72 11.64 2.70 6.23
N VAL A 73 12.25 1.71 5.59
CA VAL A 73 11.58 0.64 4.82
C VAL A 73 11.38 -0.57 5.72
#